data_AF-A0A2V9N6J4-F1
#
_entry.id   AF-A0A2V9N6J4-F1
#
_cell.length_a   1.000
_cell.length_b   1.000
_cell.length_c   1.000
_cell.angle_alpha   90.00
_cell.angle_beta   90.00
_cell.angle_gamma   90.00
#
_symmetry.space_group_name_H-M   'P 1'
#
loop_
_entity.id
_entity.type
_entity.pdbx_description
1 polymer ?
#
loop_
_entity_poly.entity_id
_entity_poly.type
_entity_poly.pdbx_seq_one_letter_code
_entity_poly.pdbx_strand_id
1 'polypeptide(L)'
;MELCTHLNQISITTTETHVCPECVKLGDRWVHLRLCLECGHVGCCDSSKNKHATKHFHRWKHPLIRSIEPGEAWVWCYVDETEPGELIGDKLVPLAG
;
A
#
# COMPACT_ATOMS: atom_id res chain seq x y z
N MET A 1 -21.82 -3.53 -4.80
CA MET A 1 -20.42 -3.50 -4.34
C MET A 1 -20.32 -2.32 -3.41
N GLU A 2 -20.03 -2.55 -2.12
CA GLU A 2 -20.02 -1.46 -1.14
C GLU A 2 -18.77 -0.60 -1.32
N LEU A 3 -18.93 0.71 -1.17
CA LEU A 3 -17.83 1.65 -1.21
C LEU A 3 -16.99 1.47 0.07
N CYS A 4 -15.68 1.31 -0.08
CA CYS A 4 -14.74 1.24 1.03
C CYS A 4 -14.86 2.48 1.91
N THR A 5 -15.26 2.31 3.18
CA THR A 5 -15.41 3.43 4.12
C THR A 5 -14.10 3.92 4.70
N HIS A 6 -12.99 3.21 4.44
CA HIS A 6 -11.67 3.48 5.01
C HIS A 6 -10.89 4.59 4.29
N LEU A 7 -11.38 5.07 3.13
CA LEU A 7 -10.70 6.07 2.29
C LEU A 7 -10.43 7.40 3.02
N ASN A 8 -11.20 7.69 4.06
CA ASN A 8 -11.00 8.87 4.92
C ASN A 8 -9.74 8.78 5.81
N GLN A 9 -9.05 7.64 5.86
CA GLN A 9 -7.81 7.45 6.64
C GLN A 9 -6.54 7.76 5.82
N ILE A 10 -6.68 8.07 4.53
CA ILE A 10 -5.55 8.44 3.67
C ILE A 10 -4.97 9.77 4.15
N SER A 11 -3.70 9.75 4.53
CA SER A 11 -2.93 10.91 4.98
C SER A 11 -1.65 11.12 4.17
N ILE A 12 -1.09 10.07 3.58
CA ILE A 12 0.18 10.06 2.85
C ILE A 12 -0.04 9.41 1.50
N THR A 13 0.14 10.17 0.42
CA THR A 13 -0.08 9.68 -0.96
C THR A 13 1.20 9.46 -1.74
N THR A 14 2.33 10.03 -1.29
CA THR A 14 3.64 9.96 -1.95
C THR A 14 4.74 9.63 -0.95
N THR A 15 5.89 9.16 -1.45
CA THR A 15 7.08 8.86 -0.64
C THR A 15 8.33 8.99 -1.50
N GLU A 16 9.45 9.36 -0.89
CA GLU A 16 10.78 9.29 -1.53
C GLU A 16 11.46 7.93 -1.26
N THR A 17 10.82 7.04 -0.50
CA THR A 17 11.35 5.73 -0.15
C THR A 17 11.07 4.72 -1.27
N HIS A 18 12.14 4.22 -1.90
CA HIS A 18 12.07 3.26 -3.02
C HIS A 18 12.66 1.90 -2.65
N VAL A 19 12.63 1.55 -1.36
CA VAL A 19 13.14 0.28 -0.81
C VAL A 19 12.20 -0.25 0.26
N CYS A 20 12.27 -1.54 0.56
CA CYS A 20 11.68 -2.08 1.79
C CYS A 20 12.75 -2.04 2.91
N PRO A 21 12.63 -1.16 3.92
CA PRO A 21 13.67 -0.96 4.94
C PRO A 21 14.01 -2.24 5.71
N GLU A 22 13.02 -3.09 5.97
CA GLU A 22 13.20 -4.37 6.64
C GLU A 22 13.97 -5.38 5.78
N CYS A 23 13.67 -5.47 4.48
CA CYS A 23 14.45 -6.33 3.59
C CYS A 23 15.91 -5.86 3.51
N VAL A 24 16.16 -4.54 3.43
CA VAL A 24 17.53 -3.98 3.46
C VAL A 24 18.27 -4.39 4.73
N LYS A 25 17.63 -4.27 5.90
CA LYS A 25 18.22 -4.68 7.19
C LYS A 25 18.55 -6.17 7.25
N LEU A 26 17.78 -7.01 6.57
CA LEU A 26 17.99 -8.46 6.49
C LEU A 26 18.97 -8.88 5.39
N GLY A 27 19.40 -7.95 4.51
CA GLY A 27 20.15 -8.29 3.30
C GLY A 27 19.33 -9.08 2.27
N ASP A 28 18.00 -9.03 2.35
CA ASP A 28 17.07 -9.73 1.48
C ASP A 28 16.61 -8.84 0.30
N ARG A 29 16.05 -9.48 -0.74
CA ARG A 29 15.40 -8.80 -1.88
C ARG A 29 13.87 -8.80 -1.76
N TRP A 30 13.22 -8.05 -2.63
CA TRP A 30 11.76 -7.99 -2.78
C TRP A 30 11.36 -8.01 -4.26
N VAL A 31 10.08 -8.23 -4.51
CA VAL A 31 9.49 -8.20 -5.86
C VAL A 31 8.93 -6.81 -6.16
N HIS A 32 7.93 -6.37 -5.38
CA HIS A 32 7.31 -5.04 -5.51
C HIS A 32 7.12 -4.40 -4.13
N LEU A 33 6.93 -3.08 -4.13
CA LEU A 33 6.75 -2.26 -2.95
C LEU A 33 5.32 -1.71 -2.84
N ARG A 34 4.89 -1.54 -1.59
CA ARG A 34 3.59 -0.99 -1.22
C ARG A 34 3.80 0.12 -0.19
N LEU A 35 3.14 1.25 -0.41
CA LEU A 35 3.14 2.39 0.51
C LEU A 35 1.86 2.35 1.34
N CYS A 36 2.00 2.37 2.66
CA CYS A 36 0.90 2.58 3.60
C CYS A 36 0.38 4.02 3.48
N LEU A 37 -0.90 4.17 3.15
CA LEU A 37 -1.50 5.48 2.91
C LEU A 37 -1.81 6.26 4.19
N GLU A 38 -1.78 5.62 5.35
CA GLU A 38 -2.01 6.27 6.64
C GLU A 38 -0.71 6.84 7.26
N CYS A 39 0.38 6.09 7.25
CA CYS A 39 1.61 6.45 7.98
C CYS A 39 2.88 6.55 7.12
N GLY A 40 2.79 6.31 5.81
CA GLY A 40 3.93 6.42 4.89
C GLY A 40 4.94 5.27 4.93
N HIS A 41 4.67 4.18 5.65
CA HIS A 41 5.55 3.02 5.68
C HIS A 41 5.62 2.31 4.32
N VAL A 42 6.82 1.97 3.85
CA VAL A 42 7.02 1.20 2.61
C VAL A 42 7.42 -0.23 2.94
N GLY A 43 6.60 -1.19 2.52
CA GLY A 43 6.83 -2.62 2.71
C GLY A 43 6.81 -3.40 1.41
N CYS A 44 7.47 -4.57 1.37
CA CYS A 44 7.39 -5.47 0.23
C CYS A 44 6.04 -6.21 0.17
N CYS A 45 5.58 -6.47 -1.06
CA CYS A 45 4.28 -7.09 -1.36
C CYS A 45 4.18 -8.56 -0.93
N ASP A 46 2.99 -9.16 -1.04
CA ASP A 46 2.72 -10.55 -0.65
C ASP A 46 3.41 -11.61 -1.53
N SER A 47 3.75 -11.27 -2.77
CA SER A 47 4.58 -12.12 -3.64
C SER A 47 6.06 -12.10 -3.26
N SER A 48 6.48 -11.16 -2.39
CA SER A 48 7.83 -11.14 -1.85
C SER A 48 7.94 -12.12 -0.68
N LYS A 49 9.11 -12.77 -0.53
CA LYS A 49 9.42 -13.71 0.57
C LYS A 49 8.94 -13.22 1.94
N ASN A 50 9.14 -11.94 2.24
CA ASN A 50 8.98 -11.40 3.60
C ASN A 50 7.61 -10.76 3.90
N LYS A 51 6.84 -10.36 2.88
CA LYS A 51 5.47 -9.81 3.02
C LYS A 51 5.34 -8.66 4.04
N HIS A 52 6.27 -7.70 4.00
CA HIS A 52 6.35 -6.66 5.04
C HIS A 52 5.14 -5.71 5.03
N ALA A 53 4.53 -5.43 3.87
CA ALA A 53 3.32 -4.61 3.82
C ALA A 53 2.15 -5.24 4.61
N THR A 54 1.93 -6.54 4.43
CA THR A 54 0.87 -7.28 5.12
C THR A 54 1.16 -7.48 6.60
N LYS A 55 2.42 -7.75 6.96
CA LYS A 55 2.85 -7.77 8.37
C LYS A 55 2.64 -6.41 9.05
N HIS A 56 2.91 -5.32 8.33
CA HIS A 56 2.65 -3.96 8.80
C HIS A 56 1.16 -3.74 9.06
N PHE A 57 0.28 -4.12 8.12
CA PHE A 57 -1.18 -4.10 8.35
C PHE A 57 -1.58 -4.93 9.58
N HIS A 58 -1.12 -6.17 9.72
CA HIS A 58 -1.53 -7.00 10.87
C HIS A 58 -1.13 -6.40 12.21
N ARG A 59 0.01 -5.69 12.27
CA ARG A 59 0.52 -5.03 13.48
C ARG A 59 -0.20 -3.73 13.80
N TRP A 60 -0.40 -2.86 12.83
CA TRP A 60 -0.87 -1.48 13.05
C TRP A 60 -2.32 -1.25 12.66
N LYS A 61 -2.90 -2.17 11.90
CA LYS A 61 -4.26 -2.09 11.36
C LYS A 61 -4.50 -0.93 10.41
N HIS A 62 -3.46 -0.38 9.79
CA HIS A 62 -3.60 0.62 8.73
C HIS A 62 -4.18 -0.04 7.47
N PRO A 63 -5.43 0.26 7.09
CA PRO A 63 -6.19 -0.58 6.17
C PRO A 63 -5.76 -0.41 4.72
N LEU A 64 -5.17 0.73 4.37
CA LEU A 64 -4.96 1.13 2.99
C LEU A 64 -3.48 1.18 2.61
N ILE A 65 -3.16 0.54 1.49
CA ILE A 65 -1.88 0.65 0.80
C ILE A 65 -2.10 1.07 -0.66
N ARG A 66 -1.08 1.66 -1.28
CA ARG A 66 -0.99 1.80 -2.74
C ARG A 66 0.21 1.05 -3.28
N SER A 67 0.14 0.68 -4.56
CA SER A 67 1.36 0.38 -5.29
C SER A 67 2.20 1.64 -5.52
N ILE A 68 3.51 1.45 -5.53
CA ILE A 68 4.49 2.45 -5.93
C ILE A 68 5.39 1.92 -7.05
N GLU A 69 4.95 0.89 -7.76
CA GLU A 69 5.66 0.37 -8.92
C GLU A 69 5.44 1.26 -10.14
N PRO A 70 6.42 1.35 -11.06
CA PRO A 70 6.26 2.12 -12.28
C PRO A 70 5.03 1.68 -13.09
N GLY A 71 4.11 2.62 -13.34
CA GLY A 71 2.87 2.37 -14.10
C GLY A 71 1.69 1.88 -13.27
N GLU A 72 1.86 1.65 -11.97
CA GLU A 72 0.76 1.23 -11.08
C GLU A 72 0.29 2.39 -10.19
N ALA A 73 -1.03 2.59 -10.13
CA ALA A 73 -1.66 3.62 -9.31
C ALA A 73 -2.72 3.07 -8.34
N TRP A 74 -3.00 1.77 -8.37
CA TRP A 74 -4.07 1.17 -7.58
C TRP A 74 -3.84 1.28 -6.07
N VAL A 75 -4.97 1.33 -5.36
CA VAL A 75 -5.09 1.29 -3.90
C VAL A 75 -5.75 -0.02 -3.51
N TRP A 76 -5.28 -0.64 -2.44
CA TRP A 76 -5.86 -1.85 -1.86
C TRP A 76 -6.29 -1.59 -0.41
N CYS A 77 -7.48 -2.07 -0.07
CA CYS A 77 -7.96 -2.12 1.31
C CYS A 77 -7.83 -3.55 1.85
N TYR A 78 -7.01 -3.74 2.88
CA TYR A 78 -6.86 -5.04 3.54
C TYR A 78 -8.10 -5.48 4.32
N VAL A 79 -8.92 -4.54 4.82
CA VAL A 79 -10.11 -4.86 5.63
C VAL A 79 -11.27 -5.31 4.75
N ASP A 80 -11.48 -4.60 3.64
CA ASP A 80 -12.59 -4.85 2.71
C ASP A 80 -12.19 -5.81 1.58
N GLU A 81 -10.91 -6.19 1.50
CA GLU A 81 -10.32 -7.05 0.46
C GLU A 81 -10.69 -6.62 -0.97
N THR A 82 -10.57 -5.32 -1.24
CA THR A 82 -10.98 -4.71 -2.51
C THR A 82 -9.99 -3.64 -2.98
N GLU A 83 -10.05 -3.31 -4.27
CA GLU A 83 -9.40 -2.16 -4.89
C GLU A 83 -10.39 -0.99 -5.00
N PRO A 84 -10.47 -0.08 -4.00
CA PRO A 84 -11.49 0.97 -4.01
C PRO A 84 -11.21 2.10 -5.01
N GLY A 85 -10.01 2.17 -5.59
CA GLY A 85 -9.60 3.26 -6.46
C GLY A 85 -8.14 3.26 -6.84
N GLU A 86 -7.75 4.30 -7.58
CA GLU A 86 -6.38 4.59 -7.99
C GLU A 86 -5.95 5.98 -7.51
N LEU A 87 -4.69 6.15 -7.14
CA LEU A 87 -4.08 7.43 -6.82
C LEU A 87 -3.33 8.00 -8.03
N ILE A 88 -3.94 8.99 -8.68
CA ILE A 88 -3.34 9.75 -9.78
C ILE A 88 -2.83 11.07 -9.21
N GLY A 89 -1.50 11.15 -9.01
CA GLY A 89 -0.90 12.23 -8.23
C GLY A 89 -1.30 12.12 -6.75
N ASP A 90 -1.94 13.14 -6.22
CA ASP A 90 -2.49 13.22 -4.86
C ASP A 90 -4.01 12.93 -4.80
N LYS A 91 -4.66 12.69 -5.95
CA LYS A 91 -6.10 12.48 -6.03
C LYS A 91 -6.46 11.01 -6.11
N LEU A 92 -7.34 10.58 -5.22
CA LEU A 92 -7.98 9.28 -5.32
C LEU A 92 -9.12 9.34 -6.33
N VAL A 93 -9.01 8.53 -7.38
CA VAL A 93 -10.04 8.29 -8.38
C VAL A 93 -10.67 6.93 -8.06
N PRO A 94 -11.92 6.87 -7.59
CA PRO A 94 -12.59 5.61 -7.35
C PRO A 94 -12.66 4.80 -8.65
N LEU A 95 -12.37 3.50 -8.57
CA LEU A 95 -12.65 2.58 -9.66
C LEU A 95 -14.17 2.43 -9.66
N ALA A 96 -14.84 3.18 -10.54
CA ALA A 96 -16.28 3.09 -10.70
C ALA A 96 -16.64 1.63 -11.01
N GLY A 97 -17.50 1.05 -10.17
CA GLY A 97 -18.17 -0.21 -10.48
C GLY A 97 -19.12 -0.07 -11.66
#